data_AF-A0A3A5IJ23-F1
#
_entry.id   AF-A0A3A5IJ23-F1
#
_cell.length_a   1.000
_cell.length_b   1.000
_cell.length_c   1.000
_cell.angle_alpha   90.00
_cell.angle_beta   90.00
_cell.angle_gamma   90.00
#
_symmetry.space_group_name_H-M   'P 1'
#
loop_
_entity.id
_entity.type
_entity.pdbx_description
1 polymer ?
#
loop_
_entity_poly.entity_id
_entity_poly.type
_entity_poly.pdbx_seq_one_letter_code
_entity_poly.pdbx_strand_id
1 'polypeptide(L)'
;MQIYFSPEVMTPQFQVLNVVDTNNKAVGNVAFLFDEKKLYIYGILEEEEVGADFKDLVTPYIKGLTKAKPDLDVLSCLYVGCKKIDLNGKEGES
;
A
#
# COMPACT_ATOMS: atom_id res chain seq x y z
N MET A 1 -10.14 10.26 -8.88
CA MET A 1 -9.54 10.06 -10.23
C MET A 1 -9.11 8.61 -10.26
N GLN A 2 -9.41 7.83 -11.30
CA GLN A 2 -9.15 6.38 -11.23
C GLN A 2 -7.65 6.08 -11.30
N ILE A 3 -7.20 5.21 -10.40
CA ILE A 3 -5.82 4.72 -10.33
C ILE A 3 -5.79 3.20 -10.34
N TYR A 4 -4.67 2.63 -10.75
CA TYR A 4 -4.50 1.19 -10.90
C TYR A 4 -3.12 0.77 -10.39
N PHE A 5 -3.01 -0.48 -9.96
CA PHE A 5 -1.70 -1.08 -9.70
C PHE A 5 -1.07 -1.57 -11.00
N SER A 6 0.15 -1.13 -11.24
CA SER A 6 1.04 -1.63 -12.28
C SER A 6 2.20 -2.37 -11.63
N PRO A 7 2.26 -3.72 -11.71
CA PRO A 7 3.33 -4.48 -11.08
C PRO A 7 4.70 -4.09 -11.65
N GLU A 8 5.63 -3.70 -10.79
CA GLU A 8 7.01 -3.45 -11.18
C GLU A 8 7.87 -4.69 -10.94
N VAL A 9 7.81 -5.24 -9.73
CA VAL A 9 8.53 -6.45 -9.33
C VAL A 9 7.66 -7.31 -8.43
N MET A 10 7.57 -8.61 -8.69
CA MET A 10 6.88 -9.55 -7.81
C MET A 10 7.76 -10.76 -7.53
N THR A 11 8.17 -10.90 -6.27
CA THR A 11 8.94 -12.05 -5.77
C THR A 11 8.25 -12.65 -4.54
N PRO A 12 8.64 -13.86 -4.13
CA PRO A 12 8.15 -14.44 -2.87
C PRO A 12 8.52 -13.64 -1.62
N GLN A 13 9.63 -12.88 -1.65
CA GLN A 13 10.07 -12.08 -0.50
C GLN A 13 9.47 -10.68 -0.50
N PHE A 14 9.30 -10.06 -1.66
CA PHE A 14 8.75 -8.71 -1.76
C PHE A 14 8.02 -8.47 -3.08
N GLN A 15 7.09 -7.53 -3.07
CA GLN A 15 6.32 -7.09 -4.23
C GLN A 15 6.32 -5.58 -4.27
N VAL A 16 6.65 -4.99 -5.41
CA VAL A 16 6.59 -3.56 -5.67
C VAL A 16 5.58 -3.33 -6.78
N LEU A 17 4.57 -2.52 -6.49
CA LEU A 17 3.53 -2.14 -7.42
C LEU A 17 3.57 -0.62 -7.57
N ASN A 18 3.67 -0.13 -8.80
CA ASN A 18 3.44 1.27 -9.09
C ASN A 18 1.96 1.58 -9.06
N VAL A 19 1.64 2.80 -8.66
CA VAL A 19 0.29 3.37 -8.76
C VAL A 19 0.30 4.30 -9.96
N VAL A 20 -0.53 4.00 -10.95
CA VAL A 20 -0.63 4.77 -12.18
C VAL A 20 -2.04 5.30 -12.38
N ASP A 21 -2.17 6.46 -13.00
CA ASP A 21 -3.45 7.05 -13.39
C ASP A 21 -3.97 6.47 -14.73
N THR A 22 -5.11 6.97 -15.20
CA THR A 22 -5.70 6.63 -16.51
C THR A 22 -4.83 6.96 -17.71
N ASN A 23 -3.82 7.82 -17.55
CA ASN A 23 -2.89 8.24 -18.59
C ASN A 23 -1.56 7.46 -18.52
N ASN A 24 -1.46 6.41 -17.69
CA ASN A 24 -0.23 5.69 -17.37
C ASN A 24 0.87 6.56 -16.72
N LYS A 25 0.50 7.70 -16.13
CA LYS A 25 1.41 8.51 -15.33
C LYS A 25 1.57 7.85 -13.97
N ALA A 26 2.82 7.65 -13.55
CA ALA A 26 3.11 7.22 -12.18
C ALA A 26 2.72 8.34 -11.20
N VAL A 27 1.82 8.03 -10.28
CA VAL A 27 1.36 8.92 -9.21
C VAL A 27 1.83 8.47 -7.83
N GLY A 28 2.46 7.29 -7.76
CA GLY A 28 3.06 6.74 -6.55
C GLY A 28 3.50 5.29 -6.71
N ASN A 29 3.85 4.66 -5.59
CA ASN A 29 4.18 3.24 -5.50
C ASN A 29 3.78 2.65 -4.15
N VAL A 30 3.69 1.32 -4.11
CA VAL A 30 3.53 0.55 -2.89
C VAL A 30 4.44 -0.68 -2.93
N ALA A 31 5.18 -0.88 -1.84
CA ALA A 31 6.02 -2.03 -1.60
C ALA A 31 5.45 -2.88 -0.47
N PHE A 32 5.39 -4.18 -0.70
CA PHE A 32 5.02 -5.21 0.25
C PHE A 32 6.25 -6.08 0.48
N LEU A 33 6.74 -6.13 1.72
CA LEU A 33 7.86 -6.99 2.11
C LEU A 33 7.35 -8.04 3.08
N PHE A 34 7.57 -9.31 2.72
CA PHE A 34 7.18 -10.48 3.50
C PHE A 34 8.40 -10.98 4.26
N ASP A 35 8.32 -10.96 5.59
CA ASP A 35 9.39 -11.42 6.47
C ASP A 35 8.81 -12.37 7.53
N GLU A 36 8.96 -13.67 7.33
CA GLU A 36 8.44 -14.77 8.17
C GLU A 36 6.97 -14.60 8.62
N LYS A 37 6.77 -13.87 9.72
CA LYS A 37 5.47 -13.60 10.36
C LYS A 37 5.04 -12.13 10.27
N LYS A 38 5.74 -11.31 9.49
CA LYS A 38 5.51 -9.88 9.36
C LYS A 38 5.28 -9.52 7.89
N LEU A 39 4.33 -8.62 7.69
CA LEU A 39 4.07 -7.98 6.40
C LEU A 39 4.31 -6.49 6.57
N TYR A 40 5.39 -6.00 5.97
CA TYR A 40 5.70 -4.58 5.91
C TYR A 40 5.09 -4.01 4.64
N ILE A 41 4.34 -2.93 4.80
CA ILE A 41 3.65 -2.25 3.72
C ILE A 41 4.11 -0.81 3.74
N TYR A 42 4.77 -0.41 2.66
CA TYR A 42 5.24 0.95 2.48
C TYR A 42 4.62 1.50 1.21
N GLY A 43 3.82 2.56 1.32
CA GLY A 43 3.24 3.21 0.15
C GLY A 43 3.54 4.70 0.16
N ILE A 44 3.86 5.23 -1.01
CA ILE A 44 4.05 6.67 -1.22
C ILE A 44 3.24 7.09 -2.43
N LEU A 45 2.41 8.09 -2.24
CA LEU A 45 1.56 8.69 -3.25
C LEU A 45 1.89 10.19 -3.29
N GLU A 46 2.28 10.68 -4.46
CA GLU A 46 2.69 12.08 -4.61
C GLU A 46 1.48 13.00 -4.77
N GLU A 47 0.44 12.54 -5.46
CA GLU A 47 -0.79 13.31 -5.66
C GLU A 47 -1.79 13.11 -4.51
N GLU A 48 -2.16 14.19 -3.83
CA GLU A 48 -3.11 14.15 -2.70
C GLU A 48 -4.55 13.83 -3.15
N GLU A 49 -4.92 14.26 -4.37
CA GLU A 49 -6.27 14.11 -4.92
C GLU A 49 -6.70 12.65 -5.14
N VAL A 50 -5.74 11.74 -5.27
CA VAL A 50 -5.96 10.29 -5.45
C VAL A 50 -5.84 9.50 -4.14
N GLY A 51 -5.68 10.17 -3.00
CA GLY A 51 -5.49 9.51 -1.70
C GLY A 51 -6.65 8.62 -1.27
N ALA A 52 -7.89 9.04 -1.54
CA ALA A 52 -9.09 8.26 -1.23
C ALA A 52 -9.16 6.99 -2.08
N ASP A 53 -8.98 7.14 -3.41
CA ASP A 53 -8.92 6.03 -4.36
C ASP A 53 -7.80 5.05 -3.98
N PHE A 54 -6.64 5.54 -3.52
CA PHE A 54 -5.50 4.72 -3.10
C PHE A 54 -5.80 3.88 -1.87
N LYS A 55 -6.46 4.47 -0.87
CA LYS A 55 -6.88 3.73 0.32
C LYS A 55 -7.87 2.63 -0.05
N ASP A 56 -8.82 2.90 -0.93
CA ASP A 56 -9.81 1.92 -1.40
C ASP A 56 -9.18 0.82 -2.27
N LEU A 57 -8.07 1.10 -2.95
CA LEU A 57 -7.30 0.13 -3.74
C LEU A 57 -6.42 -0.77 -2.86
N VAL A 58 -5.70 -0.19 -1.91
CA VAL A 58 -4.75 -0.89 -1.03
C VAL A 58 -5.48 -1.75 0.01
N THR A 59 -6.56 -1.25 0.61
CA THR A 59 -7.30 -1.95 1.68
C THR A 59 -7.71 -3.39 1.31
N PRO A 60 -8.42 -3.66 0.19
CA PRO A 60 -8.80 -5.01 -0.19
C PRO A 60 -7.59 -5.87 -0.55
N TYR A 61 -6.53 -5.28 -1.09
CA TYR A 61 -5.29 -5.98 -1.43
C TYR A 61 -4.61 -6.55 -0.17
N ILE A 62 -4.45 -5.71 0.86
CA ILE A 62 -3.93 -6.14 2.18
C ILE A 62 -4.83 -7.20 2.78
N LYS A 63 -6.16 -7.03 2.71
CA LYS A 63 -7.13 -8.01 3.20
C LYS A 63 -7.01 -9.36 2.51
N GLY A 64 -6.66 -9.38 1.22
CA GLY A 64 -6.36 -10.59 0.48
C GLY A 64 -5.09 -11.28 0.99
N LEU A 65 -4.03 -10.50 1.23
CA LEU A 65 -2.76 -11.01 1.76
C LEU A 65 -2.91 -11.59 3.18
N THR A 66 -3.63 -10.91 4.06
CA THR A 66 -3.86 -11.40 5.43
C THR A 66 -4.78 -12.62 5.48
N LYS A 67 -5.74 -12.74 4.55
CA LYS A 67 -6.52 -13.98 4.41
C LYS A 67 -5.68 -15.17 3.97
N ALA A 68 -4.71 -14.95 3.08
CA ALA A 68 -3.81 -16.01 2.62
C ALA A 68 -2.83 -16.47 3.70
N LYS A 69 -2.46 -15.57 4.63
CA LYS A 69 -1.54 -15.83 5.74
C LYS A 69 -2.05 -15.13 7.02
N PRO A 70 -2.93 -15.78 7.79
CA PRO A 70 -3.60 -15.18 8.95
C PRO A 70 -2.66 -14.89 10.13
N ASP A 71 -1.48 -15.52 10.18
CA ASP A 71 -0.48 -15.34 11.23
C ASP A 71 0.49 -14.17 10.97
N LEU A 72 0.20 -13.30 9.98
CA LEU A 72 1.03 -12.14 9.65
C LEU A 72 0.67 -10.92 10.50
N ASP A 73 1.69 -10.35 11.16
CA ASP A 73 1.64 -9.02 11.76
C ASP A 73 1.82 -7.95 10.68
N VAL A 74 0.77 -7.16 10.45
CA VAL A 74 0.74 -6.17 9.36
C VAL A 74 1.18 -4.81 9.86
N LEU A 75 2.35 -4.38 9.39
CA LEU A 75 2.93 -3.08 9.67
C LEU A 75 2.79 -2.22 8.42
N SER A 76 1.93 -1.21 8.48
CA SER A 76 1.65 -0.33 7.34
C SER A 76 2.10 1.09 7.60
N CYS A 77 2.75 1.68 6.60
CA CYS A 77 3.14 3.09 6.58
C CYS A 77 2.82 3.63 5.18
N LEU A 78 1.74 4.38 5.07
CA LEU A 78 1.35 5.02 3.81
C LEU A 78 1.58 6.52 3.91
N TYR A 79 2.08 7.12 2.83
CA TYR A 79 2.21 8.56 2.66
C TYR A 79 1.41 9.01 1.45
N VAL A 80 0.65 10.08 1.60
CA VAL A 80 -0.09 10.73 0.52
C VAL A 80 0.18 12.23 0.59
N GLY A 81 0.73 12.82 -0.47
CA GLY A 81 0.99 14.27 -0.53
C GLY A 81 1.84 14.77 0.65
N CYS A 82 2.89 14.02 1.02
CA CYS A 82 3.74 14.28 2.20
C CYS A 82 3.05 14.12 3.57
N LYS A 83 1.81 13.61 3.64
CA LYS A 83 1.11 13.31 4.88
C LYS A 83 1.09 11.81 5.14
N LYS A 84 1.47 11.40 6.36
CA LYS A 84 1.37 9.99 6.78
C LYS A 84 -0.11 9.64 7.01
N ILE A 85 -0.55 8.53 6.43
CA ILE A 85 -1.86 7.92 6.66
C ILE A 85 -1.64 6.62 7.42
N ASP A 86 -2.19 6.57 8.64
CA ASP A 86 -2.23 5.33 9.42
C ASP A 86 -3.43 4.49 8.99
N LEU A 87 -3.13 3.33 8.38
CA LEU A 87 -4.15 2.34 7.97
C LEU A 87 -4.67 1.52 9.17
N ASN A 88 -3.87 1.37 10.22
CA ASN A 88 -4.15 0.46 11.33
C ASN A 88 -5.03 1.06 12.45
N GLY A 89 -5.57 2.27 12.30
CA GLY A 89 -6.48 2.83 13.31
C GLY A 89 -5.89 2.93 14.72
N LYS A 90 -4.55 2.85 14.86
CA LYS A 90 -3.88 3.26 16.09
C LYS A 90 -3.64 4.75 15.97
N GLU A 91 -4.65 5.53 16.36
CA GLU A 91 -4.39 6.85 16.92
C GLU A 91 -3.23 6.70 17.91
N GLY A 92 -2.20 7.51 17.73
CA GLY A 92 -1.02 7.46 18.58
C GLY A 92 -1.41 7.61 20.04
N GLU A 93 -1.20 6.56 20.83
CA GLU A 93 -1.01 6.73 22.26
C GLU A 93 0.41 7.24 22.46
N SER A 94 0.50 8.55 22.71
CA SER A 94 1.66 9.18 23.39
C SER A 94 1.67 8.80 24.86
#